data_AF-A0A8C8XD21-F1
#
_entry.id   AF-A0A8C8XD21-F1
#
_cell.length_a   1.000
_cell.length_b   1.000
_cell.length_c   1.000
_cell.angle_alpha   90.00
_cell.angle_beta   90.00
_cell.angle_gamma   90.00
#
_symmetry.space_group_name_H-M   'P 1'
#
loop_
_entity.id
_entity.type
_entity.pdbx_description
1 polymer ?
#
loop_
_entity_poly.entity_id
_entity_poly.type
_entity_poly.pdbx_seq_one_letter_code
_entity_poly.pdbx_strand_id
1 'polypeptide(L)'
;MAKVEQVLSLEPQHELKFRGPFTDVVTTNLKLGNPTDRNVCFKVKTTAPRRYCVRPNSGIIDAGASINVSGRRRTSHEEDGAEPQPRPRVSHGWEGGGPQ
;
A
#
# COMPACT_ATOMS: atom_id res chain seq x y z
N MET A 1 -6.68 24.59 -8.52
CA MET A 1 -6.76 23.44 -7.59
C MET A 1 -5.62 23.59 -6.58
N ALA A 2 -5.92 23.65 -5.28
CA ALA A 2 -4.87 23.78 -4.26
C ALA A 2 -4.03 22.50 -4.23
N LYS A 3 -2.71 22.64 -4.34
CA LYS A 3 -1.77 21.54 -4.14
C LYS A 3 -1.82 21.21 -2.66
N VAL A 4 -2.38 20.05 -2.31
CA VAL A 4 -2.33 19.57 -0.93
C VAL A 4 -0.87 19.35 -0.59
N GLU A 5 -0.40 20.02 0.46
CA GLU A 5 0.97 19.89 0.93
C GLU A 5 1.18 18.48 1.46
N GLN A 6 2.31 17.87 1.11
CA GLN A 6 2.62 16.51 1.54
C GLN A 6 3.07 16.56 3.00
N VAL A 7 2.26 15.98 3.90
CA VAL A 7 2.52 16.01 5.35
C VAL A 7 3.41 14.86 5.84
N LEU A 8 3.49 13.75 5.09
CA LEU A 8 4.29 12.59 5.47
C LEU A 8 5.75 12.78 5.05
N SER A 9 6.66 12.39 5.93
CA SER A 9 8.10 12.28 5.65
C SER A 9 8.39 10.92 5.01
N LEU A 10 9.09 10.91 3.87
CA LEU A 10 9.45 9.69 3.16
C LEU A 10 10.96 9.44 3.25
N GLU A 11 11.33 8.22 3.63
CA GLU A 11 12.71 7.74 3.58
C GLU A 11 12.77 6.41 2.80
N PRO A 12 13.39 6.38 1.60
CA PRO A 12 14.00 7.50 0.87
C PRO A 12 12.98 8.51 0.29
N GLN A 13 13.38 9.78 0.16
CA GLN A 13 12.48 10.88 -0.18
C GLN A 13 12.10 10.97 -1.67
N HIS A 14 13.05 10.69 -2.56
CA HIS A 14 12.90 10.94 -4.00
C HIS A 14 12.72 9.65 -4.82
N GLU A 15 13.51 8.63 -4.51
CA GLU A 15 13.57 7.42 -5.32
C GLU A 15 13.76 6.18 -4.45
N LEU A 16 13.04 5.11 -4.83
CA LEU A 16 13.13 3.80 -4.20
C LEU A 16 13.89 2.85 -5.13
N LYS A 17 15.15 2.56 -4.79
CA LYS A 17 16.02 1.71 -5.62
C LYS A 17 15.82 0.24 -5.30
N PHE A 18 15.62 -0.55 -6.36
CA PHE A 18 15.67 -2.00 -6.32
C PHE A 18 17.01 -2.43 -6.91
N ARG A 19 17.90 -2.97 -6.08
CA ARG A 19 19.20 -3.45 -6.54
C ARG A 19 19.07 -4.91 -6.96
N GLY A 20 19.58 -5.22 -8.14
CA GLY A 20 19.61 -6.59 -8.67
C GLY A 20 20.58 -7.49 -7.89
N PRO A 21 20.63 -8.79 -8.25
CA PRO A 21 20.09 -9.38 -9.47
C PRO A 21 18.55 -9.45 -9.50
N PHE A 22 17.95 -9.24 -10.68
CA PHE A 22 16.49 -9.33 -10.89
C PHE A 22 16.05 -10.74 -11.31
N THR A 23 16.87 -11.75 -10.99
CA THR A 23 16.56 -13.18 -11.15
C THR A 23 15.55 -13.66 -10.12
N ASP A 24 15.49 -12.98 -8.96
CA ASP A 24 14.65 -13.28 -7.82
C ASP A 24 13.85 -12.06 -7.37
N VAL A 25 12.93 -12.27 -6.43
CA VAL A 25 12.11 -11.20 -5.86
C VAL A 25 13.00 -10.23 -5.08
N VAL A 26 13.09 -8.98 -5.55
CA VAL A 26 13.85 -7.93 -4.86
C VAL A 26 12.93 -7.13 -3.96
N THR A 27 13.26 -7.04 -2.68
CA THR A 27 12.54 -6.23 -1.69
C THR A 27 13.30 -4.95 -1.36
N THR A 28 12.58 -3.86 -1.18
CA THR A 28 13.10 -2.59 -0.68
C THR A 28 12.06 -1.94 0.23
N ASN A 29 12.51 -1.03 1.08
CA ASN A 29 11.73 -0.50 2.17
C ASN A 29 11.59 1.02 2.02
N LEU A 30 10.36 1.49 2.16
CA LEU A 30 9.99 2.90 2.20
C LEU A 30 9.40 3.17 3.58
N LYS A 31 10.09 3.97 4.38
CA LYS A 31 9.57 4.42 5.67
C LYS A 31 8.74 5.68 5.46
N LEU A 32 7.52 5.64 5.99
CA LEU A 32 6.62 6.79 6.05
C LEU A 32 6.53 7.24 7.50
N GLY A 33 6.97 8.46 7.77
CA GLY A 33 6.86 9.10 9.09
C GLY A 33 5.74 10.13 9.10
N ASN A 34 4.96 10.13 10.17
CA ASN A 34 3.97 11.16 10.43
C ASN A 34 4.50 12.13 11.51
N PRO A 35 5.07 13.29 11.13
CA PRO A 35 5.55 14.29 12.09
C PRO A 35 4.43 15.13 12.71
N THR A 36 3.16 14.89 12.37
CA THR A 36 2.03 15.69 12.84
C THR A 36 1.40 15.13 14.12
N ASP A 37 0.62 15.95 14.81
CA ASP A 37 -0.14 15.58 16.02
C ASP A 37 -1.51 14.94 15.71
N ARG A 38 -1.73 14.51 14.46
CA ARG A 38 -3.00 13.92 14.01
C ARG A 38 -2.75 12.65 13.24
N ASN A 39 -3.75 11.78 13.20
CA ASN A 39 -3.69 10.55 12.41
C ASN A 39 -3.76 10.87 10.91
N VAL A 40 -2.88 10.24 10.13
CA VAL A 40 -2.79 10.45 8.68
C VAL A 40 -3.02 9.14 7.94
N CYS A 41 -4.00 9.14 7.04
CA CYS A 41 -4.23 8.03 6.13
C CYS A 41 -3.30 8.11 4.92
N PHE A 42 -2.73 6.99 4.49
CA PHE A 42 -1.90 6.92 3.29
C PHE A 42 -2.41 5.88 2.29
N LYS A 43 -2.11 6.11 1.01
CA LYS A 43 -2.34 5.17 -0.09
C LYS A 43 -1.14 5.16 -1.02
N VAL A 44 -0.55 3.99 -1.21
CA VAL A 44 0.53 3.78 -2.16
C VAL A 44 -0.07 3.40 -3.51
N LYS A 45 0.35 4.10 -4.56
CA LYS A 45 0.02 3.79 -5.95
C LYS A 45 1.31 3.51 -6.70
N THR A 46 1.26 2.53 -7.60
CA THR A 46 2.36 2.22 -8.53
C THR A 46 1.82 2.28 -9.95
N THR A 47 2.64 2.73 -10.88
CA THR A 47 2.32 2.74 -12.32
C THR A 47 2.48 1.36 -12.96
N ALA A 48 3.05 0.39 -12.24
CA ALA A 48 3.26 -0.97 -12.73
C ALA A 48 2.84 -2.04 -11.70
N PRO A 49 1.54 -2.16 -11.37
CA PRO A 49 1.03 -3.08 -10.34
C PRO A 49 1.29 -4.56 -10.66
N ARG A 50 1.47 -4.92 -11.93
CA ARG A 50 1.87 -6.29 -12.34
C ARG A 50 3.32 -6.62 -11.93
N ARG A 51 4.20 -5.62 -11.95
CA ARG A 51 5.65 -5.78 -11.67
C ARG A 51 6.01 -5.55 -10.21
N TYR A 52 5.21 -4.77 -9.48
CA TYR A 52 5.51 -4.39 -8.10
C TYR A 52 4.36 -4.72 -7.16
N CYS A 53 4.66 -5.46 -6.10
CA CYS A 53 3.76 -5.67 -4.97
C CYS A 53 4.19 -4.79 -3.81
N VAL A 54 3.26 -4.04 -3.22
CA VAL A 54 3.53 -3.15 -2.08
C VAL A 54 2.69 -3.56 -0.88
N ARG A 55 3.32 -3.70 0.28
CA ARG A 55 2.65 -4.06 1.54
C ARG A 55 3.22 -3.25 2.73
N PRO A 56 2.37 -2.61 3.55
CA PRO A 56 0.95 -2.32 3.31
C PRO A 56 0.74 -1.34 2.14
N ASN A 57 -0.36 -1.47 1.39
CA ASN A 57 -0.69 -0.55 0.29
C ASN A 57 -1.48 0.69 0.76
N SER A 58 -2.13 0.59 1.91
CA SER A 58 -2.85 1.67 2.57
C SER A 58 -2.89 1.42 4.06
N GLY A 59 -3.10 2.47 4.83
CA GLY A 59 -3.25 2.38 6.27
C GLY A 59 -3.37 3.76 6.88
N ILE A 60 -3.32 3.77 8.21
CA ILE A 60 -3.30 4.96 9.04
C ILE A 60 -1.97 4.96 9.79
N ILE A 61 -1.33 6.13 9.89
CA ILE A 61 -0.16 6.35 10.72
C ILE A 61 -0.59 7.30 11.82
N ASP A 62 -0.45 6.86 13.08
CA ASP A 62 -0.78 7.68 14.24
C ASP A 62 0.15 8.89 14.35
N ALA A 63 -0.25 9.87 15.17
CA ALA A 63 0.56 11.05 15.47
C ALA A 63 1.96 10.67 15.98
N GLY A 64 3.00 11.25 15.39
CA GLY A 64 4.41 10.97 15.73
C GLY A 64 4.91 9.57 15.37
N ALA A 65 4.08 8.70 14.77
CA ALA A 65 4.45 7.34 14.45
C ALA A 65 5.11 7.22 13.07
N SER A 66 5.70 6.05 12.80
CA SER A 66 6.25 5.70 11.50
C SER A 66 5.87 4.27 11.12
N ILE A 67 5.70 4.03 9.82
CA ILE A 67 5.45 2.70 9.28
C ILE A 67 6.43 2.38 8.16
N ASN A 68 6.78 1.11 8.03
CA ASN A 68 7.63 0.63 6.94
C ASN A 68 6.78 -0.05 5.88
N VAL A 69 6.89 0.45 4.64
CA VAL A 69 6.23 -0.08 3.46
C VAL A 69 7.24 -0.88 2.65
N SER A 70 6.99 -2.17 2.47
CA SER A 70 7.84 -3.02 1.64
C SER A 70 7.34 -3.02 0.19
N GLY A 71 8.18 -2.55 -0.72
CA GLY A 71 8.03 -2.72 -2.16
C GLY A 71 8.79 -3.96 -2.60
N ARG A 72 8.11 -4.88 -3.29
CA ARG A 72 8.72 -6.06 -3.91
C ARG A 72 8.59 -6.00 -5.41
N ARG A 73 9.71 -6.12 -6.11
CA ARG A 73 9.73 -6.30 -7.56
C ARG A 73 9.62 -7.79 -7.87
N ARG A 74 8.64 -8.16 -8.69
CA ARG A 74 8.51 -9.52 -9.23
C ARG A 74 9.52 -9.74 -10.35
N THR A 75 9.95 -10.99 -10.50
CA THR A 75 10.80 -11.44 -11.61
C THR A 75 9.99 -11.46 -12.90
N SER A 76 10.65 -11.36 -14.05
CA SER A 76 10.00 -11.25 -15.37
C SER A 76 9.30 -12.54 -15.85
N HIS A 77 9.04 -13.52 -14.99
CA HIS A 77 8.46 -14.82 -15.36
C HIS A 77 7.14 -15.17 -14.62
N GLU A 78 6.47 -14.18 -14.03
CA GLU A 78 5.13 -14.38 -13.45
C GLU A 78 4.09 -13.64 -14.32
N GLU A 79 3.93 -14.12 -15.56
CA GLU A 79 2.71 -13.92 -16.34
C GLU A 79 1.70 -14.98 -15.89
N ASP A 80 0.49 -14.52 -15.62
CA ASP A 80 -0.70 -15.29 -15.25
C ASP A 80 -0.84 -15.71 -13.76
N GLY A 81 -1.83 -15.12 -13.06
CA GLY A 81 -2.24 -15.59 -11.72
C GLY A 81 -2.53 -14.54 -10.64
N ALA A 82 -2.61 -13.24 -10.94
CA ALA A 82 -3.11 -12.25 -9.98
C ALA A 82 -4.62 -12.05 -10.15
N GLU A 83 -5.41 -12.94 -9.56
CA GLU A 83 -6.85 -12.73 -9.36
C GLU A 83 -7.07 -11.36 -8.68
N PRO A 84 -7.95 -10.49 -9.22
CA PRO A 84 -8.25 -9.22 -8.58
C PRO A 84 -8.92 -9.52 -7.23
N GLN A 85 -8.19 -9.24 -6.14
CA GLN A 85 -8.68 -9.29 -4.75
C GLN A 85 -10.17 -8.89 -4.69
N PRO A 86 -11.09 -9.81 -4.34
CA PRO A 86 -12.49 -9.46 -4.24
C PRO A 86 -12.65 -8.38 -3.17
N ARG A 87 -13.35 -7.31 -3.55
CA ARG A 87 -13.73 -6.20 -2.66
C ARG A 87 -14.39 -6.77 -1.40
N PRO A 88 -14.20 -6.20 -0.21
CA PRO A 88 -14.97 -6.60 0.96
C PRO A 88 -16.45 -6.37 0.65
N ARG A 89 -17.20 -7.46 0.46
CA ARG A 89 -18.65 -7.43 0.34
C ARG A 89 -19.17 -7.20 1.75
N VAL A 90 -19.49 -5.95 2.08
CA VAL A 90 -20.34 -5.68 3.24
C VAL A 90 -21.74 -6.19 2.88
N SER A 91 -22.04 -7.44 3.23
CA SER A 91 -23.40 -7.95 3.22
C SER A 91 -24.11 -7.39 4.44
N HIS A 92 -24.63 -6.16 4.30
CA HIS A 92 -25.81 -5.75 5.05
C HIS A 92 -27.00 -6.51 4.45
N GLY A 93 -27.67 -7.31 5.28
CA GLY A 93 -28.83 -8.09 4.88
C GLY A 93 -29.26 -9.03 6.00
N TRP A 94 -29.48 -8.47 7.19
CA TRP A 94 -30.23 -9.16 8.22
C TRP A 94 -31.71 -9.05 7.82
N GLU A 95 -32.26 -10.05 7.15
CA GLU A 95 -33.72 -10.20 7.10
C GLU A 95 -34.16 -10.88 8.39
N GLY A 96 -34.55 -10.04 9.35
CA GLY A 96 -35.45 -10.45 10.41
C GLY A 96 -36.81 -10.74 9.78
N GLY A 97 -37.17 -12.02 9.74
CA GLY A 97 -38.44 -12.50 9.22
C GLY A 97 -38.95 -13.67 10.06
N GLY A 98 -39.47 -13.35 11.23
CA GLY A 98 -40.48 -14.16 11.91
C GLY A 98 -41.40 -13.21 12.68
N PRO A 99 -42.60 -13.62 13.11
CA PRO A 99 -43.35 -14.85 12.79
C PRO A 99 -44.69 -14.54 12.09
N GLN A 100 -45.31 -15.55 11.47
CA GLN A 100 -46.74 -15.89 11.60
C GLN A 100 -46.91 -17.37 11.27
#